data_AF-A0A832TN99-F1
#
_entry.id   AF-A0A832TN99-F1
#
_cell.length_a   1.000
_cell.length_b   1.000
_cell.length_c   1.000
_cell.angle_alpha   90.00
_cell.angle_beta   90.00
_cell.angle_gamma   90.00
#
_symmetry.space_group_name_H-M   'P 1'
#
loop_
_entity.id
_entity.type
_entity.pdbx_description
1 polymer ?
#
loop_
_entity_poly.entity_id
_entity_poly.type
_entity_poly.pdbx_seq_one_letter_code
_entity_poly.pdbx_strand_id
1 'polypeptide(L)' 'MAISADHIRQLHPYEIRILHTLERLMRTHAWVPLELIKKSMGFSESETLFRLGRLMERGMVRYDVVPSEGYSL' A
#
# COMPACT_ATOMS: atom_id res chain seq x y z
N MET A 1 -13.26 -10.03 -2.73
CA MET A 1 -13.69 -9.01 -1.76
C MET A 1 -14.14 -7.78 -2.53
N ALA A 2 -15.37 -7.30 -2.32
CA ALA A 2 -15.84 -6.06 -2.92
C ALA A 2 -15.40 -4.89 -2.02
N ILE A 3 -14.69 -3.91 -2.59
CA ILE A 3 -14.28 -2.71 -1.86
C ILE A 3 -15.51 -1.80 -1.74
N SER A 4 -15.95 -1.53 -0.50
CA SER A 4 -17.10 -0.66 -0.25
C SER A 4 -16.82 0.77 -0.71
N ALA A 5 -17.76 1.38 -1.42
CA ALA A 5 -17.65 2.79 -1.87
C ALA A 5 -17.47 3.77 -0.70
N ASP A 6 -17.98 3.42 0.50
CA ASP A 6 -17.76 4.20 1.72
C ASP A 6 -16.28 4.24 2.13
N HIS A 7 -15.56 3.13 1.97
CA HIS A 7 -14.13 3.07 2.28
C HIS A 7 -13.30 3.97 1.36
N ILE A 8 -13.72 4.10 0.10
CA ILE A 8 -13.07 4.96 -0.90
C ILE A 8 -13.23 6.44 -0.51
N ARG A 9 -14.41 6.85 -0.04
CA ARG A 9 -14.68 8.24 0.37
C ARG A 9 -13.88 8.67 1.60
N GLN A 10 -13.48 7.73 2.44
CA GLN A 10 -12.72 7.99 3.66
C GLN A 10 -11.20 7.89 3.47
N LEU A 11 -10.71 7.65 2.24
CA LEU A 11 -9.28 7.54 1.99
C LEU A 11 -8.57 8.88 2.21
N HIS A 12 -7.53 8.85 3.03
CA HIS A 12 -6.66 9.99 3.23
C HIS A 12 -5.82 10.25 1.96
N PRO A 13 -5.47 11.50 1.62
CA PRO A 13 -4.62 11.80 0.46
C PRO A 13 -3.31 11.00 0.40
N TYR A 14 -2.72 10.71 1.57
CA TYR A 14 -1.53 9.88 1.68
C TYR A 14 -1.79 8.39 1.42
N GLU A 15 -2.96 7.86 1.77
CA GLU A 15 -3.34 6.49 1.45
C GLU A 15 -3.56 6.35 -0.06
N ILE A 16 -4.23 7.32 -0.70
CA ILE A 16 -4.38 7.40 -2.15
C ILE A 16 -3.01 7.43 -2.84
N ARG A 17 -2.08 8.23 -2.32
CA ARG A 17 -0.72 8.31 -2.85
C ARG A 17 0.04 6.99 -2.69
N ILE A 18 -0.12 6.27 -1.57
CA ILE A 18 0.45 4.92 -1.40
C ILE A 18 -0.10 3.96 -2.45
N LEU A 19 -1.42 3.96 -2.69
CA LEU A 19 -2.05 3.09 -3.69
C LEU A 19 -1.51 3.37 -5.10
N HIS A 20 -1.39 4.65 -5.50
CA HIS A 20 -0.78 5.02 -6.79
C HIS A 20 0.70 4.64 -6.88
N THR A 21 1.46 4.80 -5.79
CA THR A 21 2.86 4.38 -5.74
C THR A 21 2.99 2.87 -5.91
N LEU A 22 2.14 2.09 -5.24
CA LEU A 22 2.08 0.63 -5.38
C LEU A 22 1.74 0.25 -6.82
N GLU A 23 0.67 0.80 -7.40
CA GLU A 23 0.27 0.55 -8.79
C GLU A 23 1.42 0.82 -9.77
N ARG A 24 2.15 1.92 -9.58
CA ARG A 24 3.30 2.28 -10.41
C ARG A 24 4.45 1.28 -10.26
N LEU A 25 4.81 0.91 -9.04
CA LEU A 25 5.91 -0.03 -8.76
C LEU A 25 5.55 -1.47 -9.14
N MET A 26 4.26 -1.81 -9.13
CA MET A 26 3.76 -3.11 -9.55
C MET A 26 3.97 -3.41 -11.04
N ARG A 27 4.26 -2.39 -11.85
CA ARG A 27 4.66 -2.58 -13.26
C ARG A 27 5.99 -3.33 -13.40
N THR A 28 6.86 -3.27 -12.38
CA THR A 28 8.18 -3.91 -12.40
C THR A 28 8.38 -4.92 -11.26
N HIS A 29 7.57 -4.85 -10.20
CA HIS A 29 7.65 -5.73 -9.03
C HIS A 29 6.28 -6.35 -8.70
N ALA A 30 6.12 -7.66 -8.82
CA ALA A 30 4.87 -8.33 -8.42
C ALA A 30 4.50 -8.07 -6.94
N TRP A 31 5.53 -8.00 -6.09
CA TRP A 31 5.46 -7.65 -4.67
C TRP A 31 6.40 -6.47 -4.42
N VAL A 32 5.86 -5.35 -3.96
CA VAL A 32 6.62 -4.11 -3.78
C VAL A 32 7.22 -4.07 -2.37
N PRO A 33 8.55 -4.06 -2.21
CA PRO A 33 9.18 -4.03 -0.89
C PRO A 33 8.95 -2.70 -0.17
N LEU A 34 8.88 -2.76 1.17
CA LEU A 34 8.62 -1.60 2.04
C LEU A 34 9.59 -0.44 1.78
N GLU A 35 10.86 -0.75 1.52
CA GLU A 35 11.91 0.24 1.28
C GLU A 35 11.62 1.12 0.05
N LEU A 36 11.09 0.54 -1.03
CA LEU A 36 10.74 1.30 -2.23
C LEU A 36 9.53 2.21 -2.00
N ILE A 37 8.56 1.73 -1.22
CA ILE A 37 7.38 2.53 -0.83
C ILE A 37 7.84 3.71 0.03
N LYS A 38 8.65 3.48 1.07
CA LYS A 38 9.21 4.52 1.93
C LYS A 38 9.99 5.56 1.12
N LYS A 39 10.85 5.10 0.21
CA LYS A 39 11.66 5.98 -0.65
C LYS A 39 10.78 6.86 -1.55
N SER A 40 9.66 6.34 -2.04
CA SER A 40 8.72 7.10 -2.88
C SER A 40 7.84 8.08 -2.08
N MET A 41 7.51 7.74 -0.84
CA MET A 41 6.57 8.50 -0.02
C MET A 41 7.24 9.61 0.80
N GLY A 42 8.50 9.41 1.22
CA GLY A 42 9.24 10.37 2.05
C GLY A 42 8.72 10.48 3.48
N PHE A 43 7.98 9.47 3.96
CA PHE A 43 7.44 9.41 5.33
C PHE A 43 8.37 8.65 6.27
N SER A 44 8.13 8.80 7.57
CA SER A 44 8.68 7.90 8.57
C SER A 44 8.16 6.48 8.34
N GLU A 45 8.93 5.50 8.80
CA GLU A 45 8.55 4.09 8.71
C GLU A 45 7.23 3.81 9.44
N SER A 46 7.07 4.34 10.65
CA SER A 46 5.87 4.14 11.47
C SER A 46 4.60 4.66 10.80
N GLU A 47 4.65 5.82 10.15
CA GLU A 47 3.51 6.38 9.42
C GLU A 47 3.20 5.58 8.14
N THR A 48 4.24 5.09 7.45
CA THR A 48 4.07 4.23 6.27
C THR A 48 3.38 2.92 6.66
N LEU A 49 3.85 2.28 7.73
CA LEU A 49 3.29 1.04 8.25
C LEU A 49 1.87 1.22 8.78
N PHE A 50 1.60 2.32 9.51
CA PHE A 50 0.25 2.62 9.99
C PHE A 50 -0.76 2.73 8.84
N ARG A 51 -0.40 3.44 7.77
CA ARG A 51 -1.27 3.62 6.59
C ARG A 51 -1.42 2.34 5.79
N LEU A 52 -0.34 1.58 5.60
CA LEU A 52 -0.40 0.27 4.96
C LEU A 52 -1.31 -0.69 5.77
N GLY A 53 -1.22 -0.65 7.10
CA GLY A 53 -2.13 -1.35 8.01
C GLY A 53 -3.59 -1.05 7.72
N ARG A 54 -3.98 0.23 7.70
CA ARG A 54 -5.36 0.63 7.38
C ARG A 54 -5.81 0.20 5.98
N LEU A 55 -4.92 0.26 4.99
CA LEU A 55 -5.21 -0.21 3.63
C LEU A 55 -5.39 -1.73 3.56
N MET A 56 -4.61 -2.50 4.34
CA MET A 56 -4.75 -3.95 4.48
C MET A 56 -6.06 -4.32 5.18
N GLU A 57 -6.42 -3.65 6.27
CA GLU A 57 -7.71 -3.86 6.96
C GLU A 57 -8.90 -3.61 6.04
N ARG A 58 -8.77 -2.67 5.10
CA ARG A 58 -9.80 -2.36 4.10
C ARG A 58 -9.78 -3.31 2.89
N GLY A 59 -8.83 -4.25 2.84
CA GLY A 59 -8.66 -5.20 1.73
C GLY A 59 -8.18 -4.56 0.42
N MET A 60 -7.55 -3.37 0.50
CA MET A 60 -7.02 -2.63 -0.66
C MET A 60 -5.55 -2.95 -0.95
N VAL A 61 -4.84 -3.47 0.04
CA VAL A 61 -3.44 -3.88 -0.06
C VAL A 61 -3.30 -5.24 0.60
N ARG A 62 -2.43 -6.08 0.05
CA ARG A 62 -2.02 -7.37 0.60
C ARG A 62 -0.55 -7.32 0.92
N TYR A 63 -0.17 -8.04 1.96
CA TYR A 63 1.21 -8.27 2.34
C TYR A 63 1.48 -9.76 2.26
N ASP A 64 2.58 -10.14 1.62
CA ASP A 64 3.03 -11.52 1.56
C ASP A 64 4.56 -11.59 1.70
N VAL A 65 5.03 -12.73 2.15
CA VAL A 65 6.46 -13.02 2.40
C VAL A 65 7.02 -14.02 1.40
N VAL A 66 6.17 -14.61 0.54
CA VAL A 66 6.57 -15.60 -0.47
C VAL A 66 6.15 -15.10 -1.86
N PRO A 67 7.06 -15.02 -2.85
CA PRO A 67 8.48 -15.43 -2.85
C PRO A 67 9.46 -14.40 -2.25
N SER A 68 9.00 -13.20 -1.89
CA SER A 68 9.80 -12.13 -1.27
C SER A 68 8.88 -11.20 -0.50
N GLU A 69 9.37 -10.62 0.60
CA GLU A 69 8.60 -9.68 1.43
C GLU A 69 8.15 -8.45 0.63
N GLY A 70 6.84 -8.22 0.56
CA GLY A 70 6.32 -7.03 -0.11
C GLY A 70 4.82 -6.84 -0.05
N TYR A 71 4.39 -5.72 -0.60
CA TYR A 71 3.01 -5.27 -0.65
C TYR A 71 2.50 -5.31 -2.09
N SER A 72 1.24 -5.67 -2.26
CA SER A 72 0.55 -5.74 -3.56
C SER A 72 -0.88 -5.21 -3.43
N LEU A 73 -1.51 -4.82 -4.53
CA LEU A 73 -2.93 -4.39 -4.57
C LEU A 73 -3.87 -5.61 -4.67
#